data_AF-A0A9Q4A813-F1
#
_entry.id   AF-A0A9Q4A813-F1
#
_cell.length_a   1.000
_cell.length_b   1.000
_cell.length_c   1.000
_cell.angle_alpha   90.00
_cell.angle_beta   90.00
_cell.angle_gamma   90.00
#
_symmetry.space_group_name_H-M   'P 1'
#
loop_
_entity.id
_entity.type
_entity.pdbx_description
1 polymer ?
#
loop_
_entity_poly.entity_id
_entity_poly.type
_entity_poly.pdbx_seq_one_letter_code
_entity_poly.pdbx_strand_id
1 'polypeptide(L)'
;MEERIERITSVATCDESYRFPTANAFRQFIGGEFDAWSWVSGLPAPFSTDEYAHQFITKPLKAAERAFNVDGLTARHLNMSTYLSSDGELGRLAQEIRQEHGPITSFMFLLLAHPQLAGNLNQYSSLENFFKTDSLYYERGLALHLFFETINVSKLTTKKRHQAREKETLDFKTGYDKAIETASSQLKRAIADIKTSRSDQLKETKDAIRKNKRRAQLYRALLDRAAKSGHESFKSSQTALKDARSDLINAQETYHAQVDLKASVQYWTEEMDRHRKTASKWLYAVVATTAVTFLAPVLYYHLGGITGLSQASTERTVSNTGSTPAKIQKTDSFNSPTQSETAVVEPKVATDLNLSPLAAHIADLTGAALLIALLSIFIRLSLRQFNTHSYLRHESAERLVMTKTYLALSNEGKLSTDTDRKLVLEALFRATQSNGVPETAISTPIELIIKAVTDSKPDRN
;
A
#
# COMPACT_ATOMS: atom_id res chain seq x y z
N MET A 1 73.38 99.93 -0.45
CA MET A 1 73.37 98.45 -0.42
C MET A 1 72.72 98.05 0.88
N GLU A 2 71.42 97.80 0.89
CA GLU A 2 70.78 97.17 2.05
C GLU A 2 71.20 95.71 2.06
N GLU A 3 71.96 95.31 3.09
CA GLU A 3 72.36 93.94 3.31
C GLU A 3 71.10 93.12 3.59
N ARG A 4 70.70 92.31 2.60
CA ARG A 4 69.51 91.44 2.69
C ARG A 4 69.81 90.37 3.72
N ILE A 5 69.47 90.61 4.99
CA ILE A 5 69.64 89.66 6.09
C ILE A 5 68.93 88.36 5.69
N GLU A 6 69.71 87.32 5.36
CA GLU A 6 69.20 86.01 5.01
C GLU A 6 68.51 85.40 6.23
N ARG A 7 67.20 85.16 6.10
CA ARG A 7 66.38 84.61 7.17
C ARG A 7 66.56 83.10 7.21
N ILE A 8 67.50 82.64 8.01
CA ILE A 8 67.73 81.20 8.18
C ILE A 8 66.90 80.70 9.36
N THR A 9 65.98 79.78 9.10
CA THR A 9 65.29 79.01 10.15
C THR A 9 66.10 77.75 10.42
N SER A 10 66.60 77.61 11.64
CA SER A 10 67.30 76.38 12.06
C SER A 10 66.36 75.49 12.85
N VAL A 11 66.35 74.21 12.52
CA VAL A 11 65.54 73.18 13.17
C VAL A 11 66.50 72.13 13.70
N ALA A 12 66.53 71.93 15.01
CA ALA A 12 67.28 70.84 15.63
C ALA A 12 66.32 69.69 15.92
N THR A 13 66.51 68.57 15.23
CA THR A 13 65.83 67.30 15.52
C THR A 13 66.65 66.48 16.51
N CYS A 14 66.19 65.27 16.83
CA CYS A 14 66.91 64.38 17.73
C CYS A 14 68.30 63.97 17.21
N ASP A 15 68.44 63.83 15.89
CA ASP A 15 69.63 63.28 15.24
C ASP A 15 70.35 64.27 14.32
N GLU A 16 69.65 65.26 13.76
CA GLU A 16 70.27 66.21 12.83
C GLU A 16 69.76 67.66 12.99
N SER A 17 70.53 68.63 12.50
CA SER A 17 70.15 70.05 12.49
C SER A 17 70.02 70.58 11.07
N TYR A 18 68.82 71.00 10.71
CA TYR A 18 68.47 71.52 9.39
C TYR A 18 68.44 73.05 9.37
N ARG A 19 68.77 73.64 8.22
CA ARG A 19 68.70 75.08 7.98
C ARG A 19 67.89 75.38 6.74
N PHE A 20 66.81 76.15 6.89
CA PHE A 20 65.88 76.47 5.82
C PHE A 20 66.01 77.95 5.45
N PRO A 21 66.37 78.28 4.20
CA PRO A 21 66.52 79.67 3.75
C PRO A 21 65.16 80.32 3.41
N THR A 22 64.11 79.52 3.20
CA THR A 22 62.78 80.02 2.83
C THR A 22 61.67 79.27 3.56
N ALA A 23 60.53 79.93 3.74
CA ALA A 23 59.31 79.32 4.26
C ALA A 23 58.83 78.14 3.41
N ASN A 24 59.01 78.23 2.09
CA ASN A 24 58.61 77.15 1.20
C ASN A 24 59.46 75.90 1.42
N ALA A 25 60.78 76.05 1.59
CA ALA A 25 61.68 74.94 1.90
C ALA A 25 61.32 74.26 3.23
N PHE A 26 60.97 75.06 4.26
CA PHE A 26 60.51 74.51 5.53
C PHE A 26 59.17 73.76 5.40
N ARG A 27 58.19 74.30 4.67
CA ARG A 27 56.90 73.62 4.42
C ARG A 27 57.06 72.34 3.61
N GLN A 28 57.95 72.35 2.62
CA GLN A 28 58.30 71.15 1.84
C GLN A 28 58.94 70.08 2.72
N PHE A 29 59.83 70.47 3.64
CA PHE A 29 60.39 69.55 4.63
C PHE A 29 59.31 68.95 5.53
N ILE A 30 58.44 69.77 6.13
CA ILE A 30 57.35 69.26 6.99
C ILE A 30 56.41 68.32 6.21
N GLY A 31 56.07 68.66 4.97
CA GLY A 31 55.25 67.79 4.10
C GLY A 31 55.94 66.46 3.78
N GLY A 32 57.23 66.51 3.40
CA GLY A 32 58.01 65.31 3.12
C GLY A 32 58.15 64.39 4.32
N GLU A 33 58.33 64.96 5.51
CA GLU A 33 58.39 64.22 6.78
C GLU A 33 57.05 63.54 7.11
N PHE A 34 55.90 64.19 6.91
CA PHE A 34 54.60 63.54 7.07
C PHE A 34 54.41 62.36 6.12
N ASP A 35 54.80 62.51 4.86
CA ASP A 35 54.70 61.45 3.86
C ASP A 35 55.66 60.28 4.17
N ALA A 36 56.89 60.61 4.59
CA ALA A 36 57.92 59.62 4.94
C ALA A 36 57.52 58.74 6.14
N TRP A 37 56.74 59.27 7.08
CA TRP A 37 56.27 58.54 8.27
C TRP A 37 54.82 58.04 8.18
N SER A 38 54.12 58.27 7.08
CA SER A 38 52.72 57.85 6.86
C SER A 38 52.48 56.34 7.07
N TRP A 39 53.52 55.53 6.85
CA TRP A 39 53.47 54.09 7.04
C TRP A 39 53.35 53.66 8.50
N VAL A 40 53.80 54.49 9.45
CA VAL A 40 53.74 54.16 10.88
C VAL A 40 52.30 54.01 11.31
N SER A 41 51.41 54.93 10.90
CA SER A 41 49.96 54.84 11.12
C SER A 41 49.26 53.76 10.29
N GLY A 42 49.94 53.19 9.29
CA GLY A 42 49.40 52.17 8.39
C GLY A 42 49.69 50.73 8.81
N LEU A 43 50.24 50.50 10.01
CA LEU A 43 50.53 49.16 10.49
C LEU A 43 49.24 48.36 10.77
N PRO A 44 49.21 47.05 10.47
CA PRO A 44 48.01 46.24 10.59
C PRO A 44 47.55 46.09 12.05
N ALA A 45 46.24 46.07 12.27
CA ALA A 45 45.66 45.71 13.57
C ALA A 45 46.15 44.31 14.00
N PRO A 46 46.47 44.08 15.30
CA PRO A 46 46.05 44.84 16.49
C PRO A 46 47.00 45.97 16.92
N PHE A 47 47.98 46.32 16.10
CA PHE A 47 49.08 47.21 16.51
C PHE A 47 48.70 48.68 16.34
N SER A 48 47.96 49.25 17.30
CA SER A 48 47.68 50.70 17.30
C SER A 48 48.99 51.45 17.57
N THR A 49 49.52 52.05 16.52
CA THR A 49 50.69 52.94 16.54
C THR A 49 50.30 54.41 16.56
N ASP A 50 49.00 54.69 16.70
CA ASP A 50 48.43 56.04 16.71
C ASP A 50 49.04 56.89 17.83
N GLU A 51 49.34 56.29 18.98
CA GLU A 51 50.00 56.96 20.09
C GLU A 51 51.40 57.44 19.70
N TYR A 52 52.18 56.62 19.00
CA TYR A 52 53.51 57.01 18.52
C TYR A 52 53.40 58.08 17.42
N ALA A 53 52.58 57.82 16.40
CA ALA A 53 52.36 58.73 15.28
C ALA A 53 51.84 60.10 15.73
N HIS A 54 51.02 60.14 16.78
CA HIS A 54 50.55 61.38 17.37
C HIS A 54 51.64 62.09 18.17
N GLN A 55 52.25 61.41 19.15
CA GLN A 55 53.14 62.05 20.12
C GLN A 55 54.50 62.43 19.53
N PHE A 56 55.08 61.58 18.69
CA PHE A 56 56.47 61.72 18.22
C PHE A 56 56.59 62.20 16.78
N ILE A 57 55.51 62.17 15.99
CA ILE A 57 55.52 62.67 14.60
C ILE A 57 54.60 63.88 14.45
N THR A 58 53.30 63.69 14.59
CA THR A 58 52.30 64.71 14.23
C THR A 58 52.36 65.95 15.14
N LYS A 59 52.44 65.75 16.46
CA LYS A 59 52.48 66.82 17.45
C LYS A 59 53.71 67.73 17.31
N PRO A 60 54.95 67.23 17.25
CA PRO A 60 56.13 68.08 17.07
C PRO A 60 56.13 68.80 15.72
N LEU A 61 55.77 68.12 14.62
CA LEU A 61 55.69 68.75 13.29
C LEU A 61 54.65 69.89 13.26
N LYS A 62 53.43 69.67 13.78
CA LYS A 62 52.41 70.72 13.89
C LYS A 62 52.79 71.82 14.87
N ALA A 63 53.58 71.54 15.90
CA ALA A 63 54.10 72.56 16.81
C ALA A 63 55.13 73.44 16.09
N ALA A 64 56.03 72.83 15.30
CA ALA A 64 57.00 73.55 14.49
C ALA A 64 56.33 74.39 13.39
N GLU A 65 55.31 73.87 12.71
CA GLU A 65 54.53 74.60 11.72
C GLU A 65 53.78 75.79 12.33
N ARG A 66 53.12 75.60 13.48
CA ARG A 66 52.46 76.69 14.21
C ARG A 66 53.45 77.74 14.69
N ALA A 67 54.56 77.30 15.29
CA ALA A 67 55.62 78.21 15.72
C ALA A 67 56.09 79.04 14.51
N PHE A 68 56.32 78.41 13.37
CA PHE A 68 56.74 79.09 12.14
C PHE A 68 55.73 80.14 11.63
N ASN A 69 54.42 79.90 11.78
CA ASN A 69 53.37 80.80 11.29
C ASN A 69 53.07 82.01 12.21
N VAL A 70 53.44 81.98 13.49
CA VAL A 70 52.96 82.96 14.50
C VAL A 70 53.69 84.30 14.50
N ASP A 71 54.94 84.43 14.01
CA ASP A 71 55.64 85.73 14.02
C ASP A 71 56.44 86.03 12.77
N GLY A 72 56.28 87.27 12.29
CA GLY A 72 57.09 87.84 11.23
C GLY A 72 58.50 88.21 11.70
N LEU A 73 59.44 88.05 10.77
CA LEU A 73 60.66 88.84 10.56
C LEU A 73 61.98 88.48 11.28
N THR A 74 62.06 87.59 12.27
CA THR A 74 63.35 87.22 12.92
C THR A 74 63.82 85.78 12.65
N ALA A 75 65.15 85.56 12.67
CA ALA A 75 65.76 84.23 12.56
C ALA A 75 65.33 83.35 13.76
N ARG A 76 65.00 82.08 13.49
CA ARG A 76 64.40 81.17 14.48
C ARG A 76 65.25 79.93 14.69
N HIS A 77 65.29 79.48 15.93
CA HIS A 77 65.78 78.17 16.31
C HIS A 77 64.62 77.37 16.88
N LEU A 78 64.15 76.38 16.12
CA LEU A 78 63.10 75.46 16.53
C LEU A 78 63.75 74.19 17.08
N ASN A 79 63.54 73.92 18.36
CA ASN A 79 64.02 72.69 18.99
C ASN A 79 62.91 71.62 18.92
N MET A 80 63.15 70.60 18.10
CA MET A 80 62.34 69.40 17.96
C MET A 80 63.12 68.17 18.46
N SER A 81 63.74 68.25 19.62
CA SER A 81 64.50 67.14 20.23
C SER A 81 63.69 65.85 20.44
N THR A 82 62.36 65.92 20.40
CA THR A 82 61.47 64.76 20.51
C THR A 82 61.13 64.13 19.16
N TYR A 83 61.66 64.67 18.07
CA TYR A 83 61.32 64.29 16.69
C TYR A 83 62.52 63.62 16.03
N LEU A 84 62.27 62.51 15.34
CA LEU A 84 63.25 61.82 14.52
C LEU A 84 63.02 62.18 13.04
N SER A 85 63.99 62.80 12.39
CA SER A 85 63.86 63.13 10.96
C SER A 85 63.97 61.88 10.11
N SER A 86 63.21 61.82 9.02
CA SER A 86 63.31 60.75 8.03
C SER A 86 64.67 60.71 7.33
N ASP A 87 65.29 61.88 7.16
CA ASP A 87 66.58 62.03 6.47
C ASP A 87 67.77 61.92 7.42
N GLY A 88 67.52 61.95 8.73
CA GLY A 88 68.53 61.73 9.75
C GLY A 88 69.07 60.29 9.74
N GLU A 89 70.19 60.05 10.43
CA GLU A 89 70.89 58.75 10.41
C GLU A 89 69.97 57.60 10.86
N LEU A 90 69.22 57.80 11.95
CA LEU A 90 68.31 56.80 12.48
C LEU A 90 67.04 56.66 11.64
N GLY A 91 66.58 57.77 11.04
CA GLY A 91 65.43 57.78 10.13
C GLY A 91 65.68 56.97 8.87
N ARG A 92 66.82 57.21 8.20
CA ARG A 92 67.24 56.47 7.00
C ARG A 92 67.40 54.98 7.29
N LEU A 93 68.04 54.64 8.39
CA LEU A 93 68.20 53.26 8.81
C LEU A 93 66.85 52.57 9.09
N ALA A 94 65.91 53.27 9.74
CA ALA A 94 64.57 52.72 9.92
C ALA A 94 63.87 52.47 8.58
N GLN A 95 64.05 53.35 7.58
CA GLN A 95 63.51 53.15 6.24
C GLN A 95 64.16 51.96 5.51
N GLU A 96 65.47 51.76 5.65
CA GLU A 96 66.19 50.60 5.11
C GLU A 96 65.69 49.29 5.75
N ILE A 97 65.60 49.25 7.09
CA ILE A 97 65.05 48.10 7.83
C ILE A 97 63.61 47.80 7.39
N ARG A 98 62.81 48.84 7.08
CA ARG A 98 61.45 48.67 6.59
C ARG A 98 61.44 47.94 5.24
N GLN A 99 62.35 48.28 4.34
CA GLN A 99 62.45 47.66 3.03
C GLN A 99 62.95 46.21 3.11
N GLU A 100 63.92 45.93 3.98
CA GLU A 100 64.57 44.61 4.06
C GLU A 100 63.86 43.62 4.99
N HIS A 101 63.34 44.10 6.13
CA HIS A 101 62.83 43.27 7.22
C HIS A 101 61.37 43.55 7.58
N GLY A 102 60.73 44.41 6.80
CA GLY A 102 59.32 44.75 6.94
C GLY A 102 59.03 45.87 7.95
N PRO A 103 57.80 46.42 7.91
CA PRO A 103 57.45 47.63 8.65
C PRO A 103 57.33 47.40 10.17
N ILE A 104 57.03 46.17 10.62
CA ILE A 104 56.95 45.83 12.06
C ILE A 104 58.35 45.88 12.69
N THR A 105 59.35 45.25 12.07
CA THR A 105 60.74 45.26 12.53
C THR A 105 61.31 46.67 12.54
N SER A 106 61.04 47.46 11.50
CA SER A 106 61.43 48.88 11.43
C SER A 106 60.81 49.70 12.54
N PHE A 107 59.52 49.50 12.84
CA PHE A 107 58.87 50.21 13.92
C PHE A 107 59.40 49.79 15.31
N MET A 108 59.69 48.51 15.52
CA MET A 108 60.38 48.05 16.73
C MET A 108 61.76 48.71 16.88
N PHE A 109 62.50 48.84 15.78
CA PHE A 109 63.76 49.56 15.75
C PHE A 109 63.59 51.03 16.13
N LEU A 110 62.56 51.72 15.59
CA LEU A 110 62.25 53.11 15.96
C LEU A 110 61.95 53.26 17.46
N LEU A 111 61.15 52.36 18.04
CA LEU A 111 60.85 52.38 19.48
C LEU A 111 62.12 52.26 20.34
N LEU A 112 63.09 51.46 19.89
CA LEU A 112 64.38 51.29 20.55
C LEU A 112 65.33 52.47 20.34
N ALA A 113 65.33 53.03 19.13
CA ALA A 113 66.21 54.12 18.71
C ALA A 113 65.79 55.49 19.25
N HIS A 114 64.51 55.68 19.56
CA HIS A 114 63.97 56.96 20.01
C HIS A 114 64.43 57.30 21.45
N PRO A 115 65.22 58.37 21.69
CA PRO A 115 65.85 58.59 23.00
C PRO A 115 64.88 58.83 24.16
N GLN A 116 63.70 59.37 23.88
CA GLN A 116 62.68 59.57 24.93
C GLN A 116 61.95 58.28 25.32
N LEU A 117 61.90 57.30 24.40
CA LEU A 117 61.24 56.01 24.64
C LEU A 117 62.20 55.00 25.24
N ALA A 118 63.50 55.11 24.93
CA ALA A 118 64.56 54.33 25.53
C ALA A 118 64.56 54.51 27.06
N GLY A 119 63.93 53.57 27.77
CA GLY A 119 63.80 53.56 29.24
C GLY A 119 62.46 54.06 29.79
N ASN A 120 61.61 54.71 28.98
CA ASN A 120 60.29 55.23 29.41
C ASN A 120 59.11 54.63 28.64
N LEU A 121 59.32 53.49 27.97
CA LEU A 121 58.26 52.85 27.17
C LEU A 121 57.00 52.51 28.02
N ASN A 122 57.18 52.28 29.32
CA ASN A 122 56.11 52.04 30.29
C ASN A 122 55.14 53.23 30.48
N GLN A 123 55.52 54.44 30.06
CA GLN A 123 54.63 55.60 30.08
C GLN A 123 53.60 55.56 28.94
N TYR A 124 53.79 54.67 27.95
CA TYR A 124 52.98 54.55 26.74
C TYR A 124 52.42 53.14 26.63
N SER A 125 51.28 52.89 27.29
CA SER A 125 50.73 51.53 27.43
C SER A 125 50.49 50.80 26.10
N SER A 126 50.12 51.51 25.03
CA SER A 126 49.91 50.88 23.71
C SER A 126 51.24 50.40 23.11
N LEU A 127 52.30 51.21 23.25
CA LEU A 127 53.64 50.92 22.74
C LEU A 127 54.33 49.82 23.56
N GLU A 128 54.15 49.83 24.88
CA GLU A 128 54.64 48.76 25.75
C GLU A 128 53.99 47.42 25.41
N ASN A 129 52.66 47.40 25.23
CA ASN A 129 51.93 46.18 24.86
C ASN A 129 52.37 45.68 23.48
N PHE A 130 52.53 46.58 22.51
CA PHE A 130 53.07 46.25 21.20
C PHE A 130 54.44 45.58 21.32
N PHE A 131 55.37 46.20 22.06
CA PHE A 131 56.73 45.70 22.25
C PHE A 131 56.79 44.36 23.00
N LYS A 132 55.83 44.10 23.90
CA LYS A 132 55.76 42.86 24.70
C LYS A 132 55.01 41.71 24.03
N THR A 133 54.35 41.93 22.90
CA THR A 133 53.53 40.90 22.24
C THR A 133 54.35 39.65 21.87
N ASP A 134 53.97 38.47 22.38
CA ASP A 134 54.72 37.21 22.21
C ASP A 134 54.86 36.76 20.75
N SER A 135 53.87 37.07 19.91
CA SER A 135 53.91 36.73 18.49
C SER A 135 54.99 37.50 17.71
N LEU A 136 55.51 38.60 18.27
CA LEU A 136 56.52 39.46 17.65
C LEU A 136 57.93 39.21 18.19
N TYR A 137 58.17 38.03 18.78
CA TYR A 137 59.47 37.70 19.38
C TYR A 137 60.62 37.79 18.36
N TYR A 138 60.38 37.34 17.12
CA TYR A 138 61.38 37.35 16.06
C TYR A 138 61.73 38.78 15.62
N GLU A 139 60.73 39.59 15.31
CA GLU A 139 60.87 40.98 14.88
C GLU A 139 61.53 41.83 15.97
N ARG A 140 61.16 41.61 17.23
CA ARG A 140 61.80 42.25 18.38
C ARG A 140 63.27 41.86 18.53
N GLY A 141 63.58 40.57 18.40
CA GLY A 141 64.96 40.07 18.46
C GLY A 141 65.84 40.65 17.35
N LEU A 142 65.30 40.71 16.13
CA LEU A 142 65.97 41.28 14.97
C LEU A 142 66.17 42.79 15.11
N ALA A 143 65.14 43.53 15.54
CA ALA A 143 65.25 44.97 15.78
C ALA A 143 66.28 45.32 16.87
N LEU A 144 66.34 44.55 17.96
CA LEU A 144 67.37 44.69 19.00
C LEU A 144 68.77 44.43 18.44
N HIS A 145 68.92 43.39 17.61
CA HIS A 145 70.20 43.07 16.98
C HIS A 145 70.68 44.22 16.08
N LEU A 146 69.82 44.70 15.18
CA LEU A 146 70.10 45.82 14.28
C LEU A 146 70.38 47.11 15.05
N PHE A 147 69.64 47.37 16.13
CA PHE A 147 69.90 48.51 17.02
C PHE A 147 71.29 48.46 17.66
N PHE A 148 71.72 47.29 18.16
CA PHE A 148 73.06 47.16 18.75
C PHE A 148 74.19 47.17 17.73
N GLU A 149 73.93 46.72 16.50
CA GLU A 149 74.88 46.81 15.40
C GLU A 149 75.09 48.27 14.96
N THR A 150 74.01 49.06 14.93
CA THR A 150 73.99 50.43 14.40
C THR A 150 74.42 51.48 15.42
N ILE A 151 74.18 51.25 16.71
CA ILE A 151 74.89 51.96 17.75
C ILE A 151 76.35 51.51 17.68
N ASN A 152 77.16 52.32 17.00
CA ASN A 152 78.60 52.19 16.93
C ASN A 152 79.14 52.00 18.36
N VAL A 153 79.44 50.74 18.73
CA VAL A 153 79.75 50.29 20.10
C VAL A 153 80.93 51.07 20.70
N SER A 154 81.72 51.70 19.84
CA SER A 154 82.81 52.62 20.14
C SER A 154 82.40 53.89 20.93
N LYS A 155 81.18 54.41 20.76
CA LYS A 155 80.74 55.65 21.44
C LYS A 155 80.11 55.44 22.82
N LEU A 156 79.71 54.21 23.17
CA LEU A 156 78.95 53.92 24.40
C LEU A 156 79.64 52.99 25.40
N THR A 157 80.88 52.55 25.13
CA THR A 157 81.58 51.62 26.02
C THR A 157 82.94 52.15 26.47
N THR A 158 83.03 52.53 27.74
CA THR A 158 84.33 52.60 28.43
C THR A 158 84.87 51.17 28.57
N LYS A 159 86.19 50.98 28.42
CA LYS A 159 86.92 49.69 28.36
C LYS A 159 86.46 48.60 29.35
N LYS A 160 85.95 48.95 30.54
CA LYS A 160 85.46 48.00 31.54
C LYS A 160 84.13 47.32 31.18
N ARG A 161 83.24 47.96 30.42
CA ARG A 161 81.96 47.35 30.01
C ARG A 161 82.10 46.36 28.86
N HIS A 162 83.16 46.48 28.05
CA HIS A 162 83.39 45.62 26.89
C HIS A 162 83.65 44.15 27.30
N GLN A 163 84.45 43.93 28.35
CA GLN A 163 84.75 42.57 28.84
C GLN A 163 83.56 41.88 29.50
N ALA A 164 82.72 42.61 30.24
CA ALA A 164 81.50 42.06 30.83
C ALA A 164 80.50 41.65 29.75
N ARG A 165 80.36 42.46 28.71
CA ARG A 165 79.45 42.20 27.60
C ARG A 165 79.93 41.07 26.69
N GLU A 166 81.24 41.00 26.43
CA GLU A 166 81.84 39.90 25.67
C GLU A 166 81.59 38.55 26.37
N LYS A 167 81.70 38.52 27.70
CA LYS A 167 81.33 37.35 28.50
C LYS A 167 79.84 37.01 28.37
N GLU A 168 78.95 37.99 28.48
CA GLU A 168 77.50 37.76 28.28
C GLU A 168 77.17 37.24 26.87
N THR A 169 77.84 37.76 25.83
CA THR A 169 77.64 37.26 24.46
C THR A 169 78.15 35.83 24.28
N LEU A 170 79.24 35.46 24.97
CA LEU A 170 79.77 34.10 24.94
C LEU A 170 78.87 33.12 25.72
N ASP A 171 78.37 33.54 26.88
CA ASP A 171 77.41 32.79 27.70
C ASP A 171 76.08 32.61 26.95
N PHE A 172 75.62 33.64 26.23
CA PHE A 172 74.45 33.56 25.37
C PHE A 172 74.67 32.59 24.20
N LYS A 173 75.81 32.69 23.51
CA LYS A 173 76.14 31.81 22.38
C LYS A 173 76.19 30.34 22.81
N THR A 174 76.86 30.05 23.93
CA THR A 174 76.94 28.69 24.48
C THR A 174 75.58 28.17 24.96
N GLY A 175 74.75 29.03 25.57
CA GLY A 175 73.38 28.70 25.92
C GLY A 175 72.52 28.38 24.70
N TYR A 176 72.68 29.15 23.62
CA TYR A 176 72.00 28.96 22.35
C TYR A 176 72.39 27.64 21.68
N ASP A 177 73.70 27.35 21.57
CA ASP A 177 74.18 26.11 20.97
C ASP A 177 73.65 24.87 21.71
N LYS A 178 73.63 24.93 23.06
CA LYS A 178 73.08 23.85 23.90
C LYS A 178 71.56 23.69 23.72
N ALA A 179 70.83 24.79 23.55
CA ALA A 179 69.41 24.75 23.27
C ALA A 179 69.11 24.10 21.91
N ILE A 180 69.90 24.45 20.88
CA ILE A 180 69.82 23.82 19.56
C ILE A 180 70.11 22.32 19.64
N GLU A 181 71.18 21.92 20.33
CA GLU A 181 71.54 20.50 20.46
C GLU A 181 70.44 19.71 21.17
N THR A 182 69.87 20.28 22.24
CA THR A 182 68.75 19.68 22.98
C THR A 182 67.53 19.53 22.07
N ALA A 183 67.15 20.58 21.36
CA ALA A 183 66.02 20.57 20.43
C ALA A 183 66.22 19.54 19.30
N SER A 184 67.42 19.48 18.73
CA SER A 184 67.78 18.49 17.69
C SER A 184 67.69 17.06 18.20
N SER A 185 68.14 16.80 19.43
CA SER A 185 68.05 15.48 20.05
C SER A 185 66.59 15.06 20.33
N GLN A 186 65.75 15.99 20.78
CA GLN A 186 64.32 15.76 20.99
C GLN A 186 63.60 15.48 19.68
N LEU A 187 63.91 16.26 18.63
CA LEU A 187 63.37 16.05 17.29
C LEU A 187 63.71 14.64 16.76
N LYS A 188 64.97 14.20 16.92
CA LYS A 188 65.39 12.85 16.50
C LYS A 188 64.63 11.74 17.23
N ARG A 189 64.39 11.89 18.54
CA ARG A 189 63.58 10.93 19.31
C ARG A 189 62.13 10.92 18.84
N ALA A 190 61.52 12.09 18.67
CA ALA A 190 60.15 12.21 18.17
C ALA A 190 59.99 11.56 16.78
N ILE A 191 60.96 11.74 15.88
CA ILE A 191 60.95 11.10 14.55
C ILE A 191 61.04 9.57 14.68
N ALA A 192 61.87 9.05 15.58
CA ALA A 192 61.98 7.61 15.81
C ALA A 192 60.67 7.02 16.36
N ASP A 193 60.05 7.69 17.33
CA ASP A 193 58.77 7.26 17.93
C ASP A 193 57.60 7.32 16.93
N ILE A 194 57.56 8.34 16.07
CA ILE A 194 56.57 8.42 14.99
C ILE A 194 56.76 7.25 14.02
N LYS A 195 58.00 6.89 13.71
CA LYS A 195 58.30 5.80 12.77
C LYS A 195 57.88 4.43 13.33
N THR A 196 58.14 4.16 14.61
CA THR A 196 57.74 2.91 15.27
C THR A 196 56.21 2.83 15.38
N SER A 197 55.56 3.88 15.89
CA SER A 197 54.10 3.97 15.99
C SER A 197 53.39 3.75 14.65
N ARG A 198 53.90 4.37 13.57
CA ARG A 198 53.36 4.17 12.22
C ARG A 198 53.50 2.73 11.74
N SER A 199 54.59 2.04 12.07
CA SER A 199 54.80 0.65 11.67
C SER A 199 53.86 -0.31 12.41
N ASP A 200 53.59 -0.04 13.69
CA ASP A 200 52.65 -0.82 14.51
C ASP A 200 51.20 -0.63 14.02
N GLN A 201 50.80 0.62 13.73
CA GLN A 201 49.51 0.91 13.12
C GLN A 201 49.32 0.20 11.77
N LEU A 202 50.38 0.13 10.94
CA LEU A 202 50.30 -0.58 9.66
C LEU A 202 50.11 -2.10 9.85
N LYS A 203 50.71 -2.67 10.90
CA LYS A 203 50.56 -4.09 11.22
C LYS A 203 49.16 -4.39 11.74
N GLU A 204 48.66 -3.57 12.66
CA GLU A 204 47.32 -3.72 13.24
C GLU A 204 46.22 -3.57 12.18
N THR A 205 46.33 -2.58 11.29
CA THR A 205 45.40 -2.39 10.17
C THR A 205 45.40 -3.57 9.21
N LYS A 206 46.58 -4.12 8.87
CA LYS A 206 46.68 -5.33 8.02
C LYS A 206 46.00 -6.54 8.68
N ASP A 207 46.18 -6.73 9.99
CA ASP A 207 45.57 -7.85 10.71
C ASP A 207 44.05 -7.67 10.86
N ALA A 208 43.57 -6.44 11.05
CA ALA A 208 42.14 -6.12 11.03
C ALA A 208 41.52 -6.43 9.65
N ILE A 209 42.16 -6.03 8.56
CA ILE A 209 41.71 -6.32 7.18
C ILE A 209 41.64 -7.84 6.94
N ARG A 210 42.65 -8.61 7.38
CA ARG A 210 42.66 -10.08 7.27
C ARG A 210 41.52 -10.73 8.05
N LYS A 211 41.26 -10.28 9.28
CA LYS A 211 40.13 -10.76 10.10
C LYS A 211 38.80 -10.43 9.43
N ASN A 212 38.64 -9.23 8.89
CA ASN A 212 37.39 -8.81 8.25
C ASN A 212 37.14 -9.55 6.93
N LYS A 213 38.19 -9.83 6.15
CA LYS A 213 38.10 -10.66 4.94
C LYS A 213 37.61 -12.09 5.24
N ARG A 214 38.08 -12.71 6.33
CA ARG A 214 37.59 -14.02 6.78
C ARG A 214 36.12 -13.98 7.18
N ARG A 215 35.68 -12.92 7.89
CA ARG A 215 34.26 -12.72 8.24
C ARG A 215 33.39 -12.54 6.99
N ALA A 216 33.82 -11.75 6.02
CA ALA A 216 33.08 -11.55 4.77
C ALA A 216 32.89 -12.85 3.97
N GLN A 217 33.91 -13.72 3.95
CA GLN A 217 33.81 -15.04 3.32
C GLN A 217 32.81 -15.96 4.04
N LEU A 218 32.79 -15.94 5.38
CA LEU A 218 31.80 -16.67 6.17
C LEU A 218 30.37 -16.16 5.90
N TYR A 219 30.16 -14.84 5.86
CA TYR A 219 28.86 -14.27 5.54
C TYR A 219 28.39 -14.66 4.13
N ARG A 220 29.28 -14.64 3.13
CA ARG A 220 28.93 -15.13 1.78
C ARG A 220 28.51 -16.60 1.78
N ALA A 221 29.28 -17.46 2.46
CA ALA A 221 28.94 -18.88 2.54
C ALA A 221 27.59 -19.14 3.24
N LEU A 222 27.24 -18.35 4.26
CA LEU A 222 25.94 -18.42 4.92
C LEU A 222 24.80 -17.95 4.00
N LEU A 223 25.00 -16.84 3.28
CA LEU A 223 24.03 -16.34 2.31
C LEU A 223 23.78 -17.33 1.17
N ASP A 224 24.85 -17.97 0.65
CA ASP A 224 24.70 -18.99 -0.40
C ASP A 224 23.93 -20.21 0.09
N ARG A 225 24.13 -20.64 1.35
CA ARG A 225 23.34 -21.72 1.96
C ARG A 225 21.88 -21.32 2.15
N ALA A 226 21.63 -20.11 2.65
CA ALA A 226 20.28 -19.59 2.83
C ALA A 226 19.54 -19.51 1.48
N ALA A 227 20.19 -19.00 0.43
CA ALA A 227 19.63 -18.91 -0.91
C ALA A 227 19.28 -20.29 -1.49
N LYS A 228 20.16 -21.29 -1.34
CA LYS A 228 19.89 -22.67 -1.78
C LYS A 228 18.70 -23.27 -1.03
N SER A 229 18.68 -23.15 0.29
CA SER A 229 17.55 -23.66 1.11
C SER A 229 16.22 -22.96 0.78
N GLY A 230 16.26 -21.65 0.52
CA GLY A 230 15.08 -20.87 0.11
C GLY A 230 14.54 -21.31 -1.24
N HIS A 231 15.41 -21.59 -2.21
CA HIS A 231 15.01 -22.08 -3.52
C HIS A 231 14.37 -23.47 -3.46
N GLU A 232 14.96 -24.39 -2.69
CA GLU A 232 14.39 -25.74 -2.47
C GLU A 232 13.02 -25.67 -1.79
N SER A 233 12.88 -24.83 -0.75
CA SER A 233 11.60 -24.63 -0.06
C SER A 233 10.55 -24.01 -0.98
N PHE A 234 10.92 -23.04 -1.82
CA PHE A 234 10.00 -22.42 -2.77
C PHE A 234 9.52 -23.41 -3.83
N LYS A 235 10.44 -24.22 -4.38
CA LYS A 235 10.09 -25.26 -5.35
C LYS A 235 9.14 -26.30 -4.74
N SER A 236 9.43 -26.77 -3.52
CA SER A 236 8.57 -27.70 -2.79
C SER A 236 7.19 -27.11 -2.48
N SER A 237 7.13 -25.80 -2.18
CA SER A 237 5.86 -25.11 -1.94
C SER A 237 5.04 -24.97 -3.22
N GLN A 238 5.70 -24.68 -4.35
CA GLN A 238 5.04 -24.57 -5.64
C GLN A 238 4.49 -25.91 -6.13
N THR A 239 5.22 -27.02 -5.90
CA THR A 239 4.71 -28.36 -6.20
C THR A 239 3.53 -28.69 -5.29
N ALA A 240 3.64 -28.47 -3.98
CA ALA A 240 2.54 -28.70 -3.04
C ALA A 240 1.28 -27.89 -3.39
N LEU A 241 1.43 -26.63 -3.83
CA LEU A 241 0.30 -25.81 -4.27
C LEU A 241 -0.32 -26.31 -5.57
N LYS A 242 0.49 -26.82 -6.51
CA LYS A 242 -0.03 -27.42 -7.74
C LYS A 242 -0.80 -28.70 -7.44
N ASP A 243 -0.25 -29.56 -6.58
CA ASP A 243 -0.87 -30.81 -6.16
C ASP A 243 -2.18 -30.54 -5.41
N ALA A 244 -2.18 -29.59 -4.46
CA ALA A 244 -3.39 -29.18 -3.75
C ALA A 244 -4.46 -28.60 -4.69
N ARG A 245 -4.04 -27.85 -5.73
CA ARG A 245 -4.97 -27.32 -6.73
C ARG A 245 -5.58 -28.43 -7.59
N SER A 246 -4.79 -29.41 -8.02
CA SER A 246 -5.32 -30.56 -8.76
C SER A 246 -6.27 -31.39 -7.88
N ASP A 247 -5.94 -31.59 -6.61
CA ASP A 247 -6.80 -32.31 -5.67
C ASP A 247 -8.14 -31.60 -5.46
N LEU A 248 -8.11 -30.26 -5.36
CA LEU A 248 -9.33 -29.46 -5.23
C LEU A 248 -10.22 -29.56 -6.47
N ILE A 249 -9.63 -29.51 -7.68
CA ILE A 249 -10.36 -29.69 -8.94
C ILE A 249 -10.98 -31.10 -9.00
N ASN A 250 -10.21 -32.14 -8.68
CA ASN A 250 -10.69 -33.52 -8.65
C ASN A 250 -11.82 -33.71 -7.62
N ALA A 251 -11.69 -33.10 -6.43
CA ALA A 251 -12.71 -33.15 -5.40
C ALA A 251 -13.99 -32.41 -5.83
N GLN A 252 -13.86 -31.27 -6.49
CA GLN A 252 -14.98 -30.51 -7.03
C GLN A 252 -15.74 -31.30 -8.10
N GLU A 253 -15.03 -31.91 -9.06
CA GLU A 253 -15.65 -32.75 -10.10
C GLU A 253 -16.36 -33.97 -9.48
N THR A 254 -15.74 -34.63 -8.51
CA THR A 254 -16.34 -35.76 -7.78
C THR A 254 -17.60 -35.32 -7.02
N TYR A 255 -17.58 -34.14 -6.40
CA TYR A 255 -18.73 -33.60 -5.68
C TYR A 255 -19.89 -33.28 -6.63
N HIS A 256 -19.64 -32.61 -7.76
CA HIS A 256 -20.69 -32.32 -8.75
C HIS A 256 -21.31 -33.61 -9.29
N ALA A 257 -20.50 -34.62 -9.62
CA ALA A 257 -21.00 -35.92 -10.06
C ALA A 257 -21.91 -36.58 -8.99
N GLN A 258 -21.55 -36.50 -7.71
CA GLN A 258 -22.39 -37.02 -6.62
C GLN A 258 -23.70 -36.25 -6.46
N VAL A 259 -23.70 -34.93 -6.65
CA VAL A 259 -24.90 -34.08 -6.56
C VAL A 259 -25.87 -34.40 -7.69
N ASP A 260 -25.39 -34.47 -8.94
CA ASP A 260 -26.23 -34.76 -10.11
C ASP A 260 -26.85 -36.16 -10.02
N LEU A 261 -26.10 -37.14 -9.52
CA LEU A 261 -26.61 -38.49 -9.29
C LEU A 261 -27.65 -38.53 -8.15
N LYS A 262 -27.46 -37.78 -7.06
CA LYS A 262 -28.48 -37.68 -6.00
C LYS A 262 -29.78 -37.07 -6.51
N ALA A 263 -29.73 -36.08 -7.41
CA ALA A 263 -30.91 -35.51 -8.03
C ALA A 263 -31.71 -36.56 -8.82
N SER A 264 -31.03 -37.46 -9.56
CA SER A 264 -31.70 -38.55 -10.28
C SER A 264 -32.37 -39.56 -9.34
N VAL A 265 -31.73 -39.89 -8.20
CA VAL A 265 -32.32 -40.76 -7.16
C VAL A 265 -33.55 -40.11 -6.55
N GLN A 266 -33.49 -38.81 -6.26
CA GLN A 266 -34.62 -38.05 -5.73
C GLN A 266 -35.80 -38.06 -6.71
N TYR A 267 -35.55 -37.77 -7.99
CA TYR A 267 -36.58 -37.78 -9.04
C TYR A 267 -37.33 -39.11 -9.09
N TRP A 268 -36.63 -40.25 -9.19
CA TRP A 268 -37.29 -41.56 -9.26
C TRP A 268 -37.99 -41.95 -7.95
N THR A 269 -37.50 -41.46 -6.80
CA THR A 269 -38.17 -41.67 -5.52
C THR A 269 -39.50 -40.91 -5.48
N GLU A 270 -39.50 -39.65 -5.89
CA GLU A 270 -40.71 -38.82 -5.98
C GLU A 270 -41.70 -39.39 -7.01
N GLU A 271 -41.22 -39.87 -8.15
CA GLU A 271 -42.04 -40.47 -9.20
C GLU A 271 -42.69 -41.79 -8.74
N MET A 272 -41.92 -42.66 -8.08
CA MET A 272 -42.43 -43.88 -7.47
C MET A 272 -43.54 -43.58 -6.45
N ASP A 273 -43.33 -42.58 -5.59
CA ASP A 273 -44.31 -42.16 -4.59
C ASP A 273 -45.57 -41.55 -5.21
N ARG A 274 -45.41 -40.77 -6.30
CA ARG A 274 -46.53 -40.22 -7.07
C ARG A 274 -47.38 -41.33 -7.66
N HIS A 275 -46.77 -42.29 -8.34
CA HIS A 275 -47.49 -43.43 -8.91
C HIS A 275 -48.11 -44.33 -7.83
N ARG A 276 -47.46 -44.51 -6.68
CA ARG A 276 -48.03 -45.21 -5.52
C ARG A 276 -49.30 -44.52 -5.01
N LYS A 277 -49.28 -43.20 -4.83
CA LYS A 277 -50.45 -42.44 -4.37
C LYS A 277 -51.58 -42.50 -5.38
N THR A 278 -51.27 -42.33 -6.68
CA THR A 278 -52.29 -42.38 -7.74
C THR A 278 -52.86 -43.79 -7.92
N ALA A 279 -52.04 -44.85 -7.84
CA ALA A 279 -52.52 -46.23 -7.83
C ALA A 279 -53.45 -46.47 -6.63
N SER A 280 -53.11 -46.00 -5.43
CA SER A 280 -54.00 -46.12 -4.27
C SER A 280 -55.34 -45.41 -4.48
N LYS A 281 -55.35 -44.20 -5.10
CA LYS A 281 -56.59 -43.49 -5.44
C LYS A 281 -57.46 -44.29 -6.43
N TRP A 282 -56.85 -44.86 -7.47
CA TRP A 282 -57.58 -45.70 -8.43
C TRP A 282 -58.05 -47.01 -7.82
N LEU A 283 -57.31 -47.60 -6.88
CA LEU A 283 -57.78 -48.76 -6.13
C LEU A 283 -59.06 -48.44 -5.35
N TYR A 284 -59.10 -47.30 -4.65
CA TYR A 284 -60.32 -46.83 -3.98
C TYR A 284 -61.46 -46.59 -4.99
N ALA A 285 -61.17 -46.04 -6.17
CA ALA A 285 -62.15 -45.87 -7.24
C ALA A 285 -62.71 -47.21 -7.75
N VAL A 286 -61.87 -48.24 -7.91
CA VAL A 286 -62.31 -49.60 -8.26
C VAL A 286 -63.22 -50.18 -7.18
N VAL A 287 -62.84 -50.08 -5.91
CA VAL A 287 -63.65 -50.57 -4.78
C VAL A 287 -64.99 -49.83 -4.72
N ALA A 288 -64.98 -48.50 -4.86
CA ALA A 288 -66.20 -47.69 -4.85
C ALA A 288 -67.12 -48.00 -6.03
N THR A 289 -66.59 -48.07 -7.26
CA THR A 289 -67.39 -48.40 -8.46
C THR A 289 -67.95 -49.83 -8.38
N THR A 290 -67.18 -50.77 -7.83
CA THR A 290 -67.65 -52.14 -7.57
C THR A 290 -68.81 -52.14 -6.57
N ALA A 291 -68.68 -51.45 -5.44
CA ALA A 291 -69.75 -51.34 -4.44
C ALA A 291 -71.01 -50.66 -5.00
N VAL A 292 -70.85 -49.58 -5.77
CA VAL A 292 -71.95 -48.89 -6.45
C VAL A 292 -72.63 -49.82 -7.46
N THR A 293 -71.88 -50.67 -8.16
CA THR A 293 -72.46 -51.64 -9.12
C THR A 293 -73.38 -52.65 -8.43
N PHE A 294 -73.06 -53.07 -7.21
CA PHE A 294 -73.94 -53.94 -6.42
C PHE A 294 -75.13 -53.18 -5.79
N LEU A 295 -74.92 -51.93 -5.34
CA LEU A 295 -75.95 -51.16 -4.65
C LEU A 295 -76.97 -50.52 -5.61
N ALA A 296 -76.54 -50.13 -6.81
CA ALA A 296 -77.37 -49.38 -7.74
C ALA A 296 -78.62 -50.15 -8.22
N PRO A 297 -78.58 -51.46 -8.53
CA PRO A 297 -79.79 -52.23 -8.83
C PRO A 297 -80.76 -52.27 -7.65
N VAL A 298 -80.26 -52.44 -6.42
CA VAL A 298 -81.10 -52.46 -5.20
C VAL A 298 -81.82 -51.12 -5.02
N LEU A 299 -81.10 -50.00 -5.13
CA LEU A 299 -81.68 -48.67 -5.06
C LEU A 299 -82.65 -48.40 -6.23
N TYR A 300 -82.30 -48.84 -7.43
CA TYR A 300 -83.13 -48.70 -8.62
C TYR A 300 -84.49 -49.39 -8.46
N TYR A 301 -84.51 -50.62 -7.93
CA TYR A 301 -85.77 -51.32 -7.63
C TYR A 301 -86.52 -50.70 -6.44
N HIS A 302 -85.82 -50.22 -5.41
CA HIS A 302 -86.46 -49.52 -4.28
C HIS A 302 -87.16 -48.22 -4.71
N LEU A 303 -86.65 -47.55 -5.75
CA LEU A 303 -87.26 -46.34 -6.34
C LEU A 303 -88.39 -46.64 -7.32
N GLY A 304 -88.79 -47.92 -7.46
CA GLY A 304 -89.89 -48.35 -8.33
C GLY A 304 -89.51 -48.58 -9.79
N GLY A 305 -88.21 -48.64 -10.12
CA GLY A 305 -87.75 -48.90 -11.49
C GLY A 305 -88.11 -47.79 -12.50
N ILE A 306 -88.08 -48.13 -13.79
CA ILE A 306 -88.52 -47.24 -14.88
C ILE A 306 -90.02 -46.97 -14.77
N THR A 307 -90.78 -47.97 -14.32
CA THR A 307 -92.24 -47.88 -14.21
C THR A 307 -92.67 -46.86 -13.16
N GLY A 308 -92.06 -46.86 -11.97
CA GLY A 308 -92.29 -45.84 -10.92
C GLY A 308 -91.87 -44.42 -11.33
N LEU A 309 -90.74 -44.29 -12.04
CA LEU A 309 -90.25 -42.98 -12.51
C LEU A 309 -91.13 -42.37 -13.60
N SER A 310 -91.72 -43.18 -14.47
CA SER A 310 -92.66 -42.71 -15.50
C SER A 310 -94.00 -42.24 -14.90
N GLN A 311 -94.49 -42.91 -13.84
CA GLN A 311 -95.72 -42.49 -13.15
C GLN A 311 -95.53 -41.15 -12.41
N ALA A 312 -94.41 -40.98 -11.70
CA ALA A 312 -94.09 -39.72 -11.03
C ALA A 312 -93.94 -38.53 -11.99
N SER A 313 -93.51 -38.77 -13.23
CA SER A 313 -93.41 -37.74 -14.28
C SER A 313 -94.79 -37.38 -14.86
N THR A 314 -95.69 -38.36 -14.97
CA THR A 314 -97.06 -38.15 -15.46
C THR A 314 -97.90 -37.36 -14.45
N GLU A 315 -97.72 -37.61 -13.16
CA GLU A 315 -98.44 -36.92 -12.08
C GLU A 315 -98.09 -35.41 -12.01
N ARG A 316 -96.86 -35.03 -12.37
CA ARG A 316 -96.44 -33.62 -12.45
C ARG A 316 -97.00 -32.86 -13.66
N THR A 317 -97.41 -33.54 -14.73
CA THR A 317 -97.98 -32.86 -15.91
C THR A 317 -99.51 -32.67 -15.80
N VAL A 318 -100.21 -33.52 -15.03
CA VAL A 318 -101.67 -33.43 -14.87
C VAL A 318 -102.09 -32.45 -13.76
N SER A 319 -101.18 -32.08 -12.85
CA SER A 319 -101.45 -31.18 -11.73
C SER A 319 -101.48 -29.68 -12.07
N ASN A 320 -101.23 -29.27 -13.33
CA ASN A 320 -101.09 -27.84 -13.70
C ASN A 320 -102.24 -27.28 -14.57
N THR A 321 -103.38 -27.97 -14.64
CA THR A 321 -104.63 -27.46 -15.26
C THR A 321 -105.71 -27.28 -14.21
N GLY A 322 -105.69 -26.14 -13.51
CA GLY A 322 -106.72 -25.78 -12.53
C GLY A 322 -106.57 -24.37 -11.95
N SER A 323 -107.37 -23.44 -12.47
CA SER A 323 -107.80 -22.15 -11.91
C SER A 323 -106.90 -20.89 -11.98
N THR A 324 -107.30 -20.02 -12.91
CA THR A 324 -107.08 -18.57 -13.14
C THR A 324 -107.54 -17.67 -11.94
N PRO A 325 -107.25 -16.35 -11.83
CA PRO A 325 -107.52 -15.32 -12.86
C PRO A 325 -106.45 -14.23 -13.11
N ALA A 326 -106.31 -13.91 -14.40
CA ALA A 326 -106.27 -12.60 -15.05
C ALA A 326 -105.66 -11.37 -14.34
N LYS A 327 -104.60 -10.81 -14.96
CA LYS A 327 -104.50 -9.35 -15.20
C LYS A 327 -103.69 -9.01 -16.48
N ILE A 328 -104.45 -8.75 -17.54
CA ILE A 328 -104.31 -7.79 -18.64
C ILE A 328 -102.98 -7.00 -18.76
N GLN A 329 -102.28 -7.14 -19.91
CA GLN A 329 -101.83 -6.06 -20.83
C GLN A 329 -101.04 -6.71 -22.01
N LYS A 330 -101.58 -6.80 -23.23
CA LYS A 330 -101.71 -5.79 -24.32
C LYS A 330 -100.45 -5.70 -25.19
N THR A 331 -100.58 -6.14 -26.46
CA THR A 331 -100.18 -5.52 -27.77
C THR A 331 -99.99 -6.65 -28.80
N ASP A 332 -100.90 -6.80 -29.76
CA ASP A 332 -100.86 -6.24 -31.14
C ASP A 332 -100.50 -7.38 -32.11
N SER A 333 -101.50 -8.03 -32.72
CA SER A 333 -102.13 -7.68 -34.01
C SER A 333 -101.35 -8.20 -35.22
N PHE A 334 -101.85 -9.26 -35.87
CA PHE A 334 -102.16 -9.24 -37.31
C PHE A 334 -103.08 -10.42 -37.69
N ASN A 335 -104.27 -10.07 -38.20
CA ASN A 335 -105.27 -10.95 -38.79
C ASN A 335 -104.82 -11.37 -40.22
N SER A 336 -105.20 -12.53 -40.78
CA SER A 336 -106.51 -12.89 -41.39
C SER A 336 -106.24 -14.11 -42.35
N PRO A 337 -107.22 -14.73 -43.03
CA PRO A 337 -108.43 -15.41 -42.54
C PRO A 337 -108.68 -16.79 -43.21
N THR A 338 -109.35 -17.71 -42.48
CA THR A 338 -110.68 -18.31 -42.82
C THR A 338 -110.89 -18.79 -44.28
N GLN A 339 -111.27 -20.03 -44.61
CA GLN A 339 -112.51 -20.74 -44.25
C GLN A 339 -112.40 -22.21 -44.67
N SER A 340 -112.96 -23.13 -43.87
CA SER A 340 -113.97 -24.11 -44.34
C SER A 340 -114.48 -24.94 -43.17
N GLU A 341 -115.77 -25.23 -43.26
CA GLU A 341 -116.72 -25.62 -42.25
C GLU A 341 -117.14 -27.09 -42.46
N THR A 342 -117.53 -27.78 -41.38
CA THR A 342 -118.38 -29.00 -41.33
C THR A 342 -117.82 -30.31 -41.96
N ALA A 343 -117.92 -31.51 -41.39
CA ALA A 343 -118.61 -32.03 -40.20
C ALA A 343 -118.19 -33.52 -39.97
N VAL A 344 -118.78 -34.13 -38.92
CA VAL A 344 -119.21 -35.55 -38.83
C VAL A 344 -118.20 -36.59 -38.29
N VAL A 345 -118.49 -37.05 -37.04
CA VAL A 345 -118.55 -38.49 -36.59
C VAL A 345 -117.19 -39.21 -36.48
N GLU A 346 -116.77 -39.92 -35.42
CA GLU A 346 -117.35 -40.54 -34.21
C GLU A 346 -116.16 -40.99 -33.31
N PRO A 347 -116.38 -41.54 -32.10
CA PRO A 347 -115.38 -41.70 -31.04
C PRO A 347 -114.50 -42.93 -31.25
N LYS A 348 -113.33 -43.00 -30.62
CA LYS A 348 -112.92 -44.15 -29.80
C LYS A 348 -111.46 -44.11 -29.34
N VAL A 349 -111.34 -44.41 -28.05
CA VAL A 349 -110.23 -45.14 -27.41
C VAL A 349 -108.95 -44.32 -27.27
N ALA A 350 -108.91 -43.53 -26.19
CA ALA A 350 -107.73 -43.54 -25.34
C ALA A 350 -107.43 -45.02 -25.05
N THR A 351 -106.46 -45.56 -25.78
CA THR A 351 -105.95 -46.89 -25.49
C THR A 351 -105.11 -46.65 -24.26
N ASP A 352 -105.73 -46.80 -23.09
CA ASP A 352 -105.01 -47.15 -21.88
C ASP A 352 -104.26 -48.42 -22.24
N LEU A 353 -103.01 -48.23 -22.71
CA LEU A 353 -102.00 -49.25 -22.78
C LEU A 353 -101.79 -49.67 -21.33
N ASN A 354 -102.68 -50.53 -20.85
CA ASN A 354 -102.38 -51.50 -19.83
C ASN A 354 -101.22 -52.32 -20.41
N LEU A 355 -100.00 -51.78 -20.33
CA LEU A 355 -98.79 -52.55 -20.48
C LEU A 355 -99.01 -53.74 -19.56
N SER A 356 -99.02 -54.93 -20.15
CA SER A 356 -99.17 -56.14 -19.36
C SER A 356 -98.14 -56.07 -18.23
N PRO A 357 -98.47 -56.53 -17.00
CA PRO A 357 -97.52 -56.51 -15.88
C PRO A 357 -96.17 -57.13 -16.26
N LEU A 358 -96.18 -58.04 -17.23
CA LEU A 358 -94.99 -58.63 -17.86
C LEU A 358 -94.12 -57.61 -18.63
N ALA A 359 -94.69 -56.70 -19.42
CA ALA A 359 -93.93 -55.69 -20.16
C ALA A 359 -93.22 -54.69 -19.23
N ALA A 360 -93.87 -54.33 -18.13
CA ALA A 360 -93.30 -53.50 -17.06
C ALA A 360 -92.07 -54.17 -16.42
N HIS A 361 -92.17 -55.46 -16.06
CA HIS A 361 -91.04 -56.21 -15.50
C HIS A 361 -89.88 -56.39 -16.49
N ILE A 362 -90.16 -56.59 -17.79
CA ILE A 362 -89.12 -56.67 -18.82
C ILE A 362 -88.39 -55.32 -18.98
N ALA A 363 -89.13 -54.21 -18.95
CA ALA A 363 -88.54 -52.88 -19.02
C ALA A 363 -87.62 -52.60 -17.81
N ASP A 364 -88.06 -52.92 -16.59
CA ASP A 364 -87.26 -52.74 -15.38
C ASP A 364 -86.02 -53.65 -15.35
N LEU A 365 -86.13 -54.91 -15.80
CA LEU A 365 -84.98 -55.82 -15.93
C LEU A 365 -83.96 -55.30 -16.95
N THR A 366 -84.45 -54.79 -18.10
CA THR A 366 -83.60 -54.25 -19.16
C THR A 366 -82.88 -52.97 -18.69
N GLY A 367 -83.58 -52.10 -17.96
CA GLY A 367 -83.01 -50.90 -17.35
C GLY A 367 -81.90 -51.22 -16.34
N ALA A 368 -82.14 -52.19 -15.45
CA ALA A 368 -81.13 -52.66 -14.51
C ALA A 368 -79.91 -53.27 -15.22
N ALA A 369 -80.14 -54.08 -16.26
CA ALA A 369 -79.06 -54.69 -17.05
C ALA A 369 -78.18 -53.65 -17.76
N LEU A 370 -78.78 -52.63 -18.37
CA LEU A 370 -78.06 -51.54 -19.01
C LEU A 370 -77.24 -50.72 -18.00
N LEU A 371 -77.81 -50.46 -16.82
CA LEU A 371 -77.12 -49.77 -15.73
C LEU A 371 -75.89 -50.54 -15.24
N ILE A 372 -76.01 -51.86 -15.06
CA ILE A 372 -74.88 -52.73 -14.70
C ILE A 372 -73.83 -52.74 -15.81
N ALA A 373 -74.25 -52.83 -17.08
CA ALA A 373 -73.34 -52.80 -18.22
C ALA A 373 -72.53 -51.50 -18.27
N LEU A 374 -73.17 -50.35 -18.06
CA LEU A 374 -72.51 -49.05 -18.01
C LEU A 374 -71.52 -48.96 -16.84
N LEU A 375 -71.91 -49.40 -15.64
CA LEU A 375 -71.01 -49.41 -14.47
C LEU A 375 -69.82 -50.37 -14.64
N SER A 376 -70.01 -51.48 -15.37
CA SER A 376 -68.91 -52.42 -15.68
C SER A 376 -67.81 -51.78 -16.54
N ILE A 377 -68.17 -50.83 -17.42
CA ILE A 377 -67.20 -50.06 -18.21
C ILE A 377 -66.36 -49.16 -17.29
N PHE A 378 -66.97 -48.54 -16.28
CA PHE A 378 -66.24 -47.72 -15.29
C PHE A 378 -65.30 -48.55 -14.41
N ILE A 379 -65.69 -49.78 -14.05
CA ILE A 379 -64.81 -50.72 -13.36
C ILE A 379 -63.59 -51.04 -14.23
N ARG A 380 -63.79 -51.39 -15.51
CA ARG A 380 -62.69 -51.70 -16.44
C ARG A 380 -61.74 -50.52 -16.62
N LEU A 381 -62.28 -49.32 -16.80
CA LEU A 381 -61.48 -48.10 -16.94
C LEU A 381 -60.64 -47.84 -15.67
N SER A 382 -61.27 -47.95 -14.50
CA SER A 382 -60.60 -47.74 -13.21
C SER A 382 -59.51 -48.79 -12.97
N LEU A 383 -59.77 -50.06 -13.30
CA LEU A 383 -58.78 -51.12 -13.17
C LEU A 383 -57.61 -50.93 -14.14
N ARG A 384 -57.87 -50.49 -15.38
CA ARG A 384 -56.81 -50.16 -16.34
C ARG A 384 -55.90 -49.05 -15.82
N GLN A 385 -56.48 -47.99 -15.24
CA GLN A 385 -55.71 -46.90 -14.65
C GLN A 385 -54.91 -47.36 -13.42
N PHE A 386 -55.51 -48.19 -12.56
CA PHE A 386 -54.82 -48.81 -11.43
C PHE A 386 -53.61 -49.64 -11.89
N ASN A 387 -53.81 -50.57 -12.84
CA ASN A 387 -52.76 -51.44 -13.35
C ASN A 387 -51.64 -50.64 -14.03
N THR A 388 -51.98 -49.59 -14.78
CA THR A 388 -51.00 -48.70 -15.42
C THR A 388 -50.12 -48.01 -14.38
N HIS A 389 -50.71 -47.40 -13.34
CA HIS A 389 -49.93 -46.75 -12.29
C HIS A 389 -49.17 -47.75 -11.40
N SER A 390 -49.66 -48.97 -11.23
CA SER A 390 -48.94 -50.03 -10.53
C SER A 390 -47.69 -50.47 -11.32
N TYR A 391 -47.82 -50.64 -12.63
CA TYR A 391 -46.69 -50.95 -13.52
C TYR A 391 -45.65 -49.83 -13.50
N LEU A 392 -46.07 -48.58 -13.71
CA LEU A 392 -45.16 -47.42 -13.68
C LEU A 392 -44.47 -47.25 -12.33
N ARG A 393 -45.14 -47.60 -11.24
CA ARG A 393 -44.52 -47.65 -9.91
C ARG A 393 -43.41 -48.70 -9.84
N HIS A 394 -43.67 -49.93 -10.30
CA HIS A 394 -42.67 -50.99 -10.30
C HIS A 394 -41.45 -50.62 -11.15
N GLU A 395 -41.68 -50.07 -12.34
CA GLU A 395 -40.63 -49.56 -13.21
C GLU A 395 -39.80 -48.45 -12.56
N SER A 396 -40.46 -47.48 -11.90
CA SER A 396 -39.76 -46.42 -11.18
C SER A 396 -38.92 -46.98 -10.02
N ALA A 397 -39.42 -48.02 -9.34
CA ALA A 397 -38.69 -48.70 -8.28
C ALA A 397 -37.49 -49.48 -8.80
N GLU A 398 -37.62 -50.17 -9.95
CA GLU A 398 -36.51 -50.84 -10.62
C GLU A 398 -35.42 -49.83 -11.03
N ARG A 399 -35.82 -48.72 -11.68
CA ARG A 399 -34.88 -47.65 -12.04
C ARG A 399 -34.21 -47.05 -10.82
N LEU A 400 -34.93 -46.81 -9.72
CA LEU A 400 -34.37 -46.34 -8.47
C LEU A 400 -33.31 -47.28 -7.91
N VAL A 401 -33.57 -48.59 -7.90
CA VAL A 401 -32.60 -49.61 -7.44
C VAL A 401 -31.39 -49.66 -8.37
N MET A 402 -31.58 -49.60 -9.68
CA MET A 402 -30.47 -49.55 -10.65
C MET A 402 -29.61 -48.30 -10.46
N THR A 403 -30.22 -47.11 -10.30
CA THR A 403 -29.48 -45.86 -10.05
C THR A 403 -28.72 -45.91 -8.73
N LYS A 404 -29.32 -46.44 -7.66
CA LYS A 404 -28.64 -46.62 -6.36
C LYS A 404 -27.49 -47.62 -6.44
N THR A 405 -27.67 -48.70 -7.18
CA THR A 405 -26.63 -49.73 -7.41
C THR A 405 -25.48 -49.15 -8.22
N TYR A 406 -25.78 -48.39 -9.27
CA TYR A 406 -24.77 -47.63 -10.02
C TYR A 406 -24.02 -46.66 -9.13
N LEU A 407 -24.71 -45.91 -8.26
CA LEU A 407 -24.09 -44.98 -7.31
C LEU A 407 -23.17 -45.72 -6.32
N ALA A 408 -23.58 -46.88 -5.81
CA ALA A 408 -22.75 -47.70 -4.94
C ALA A 408 -21.49 -48.22 -5.67
N LEU A 409 -21.65 -48.77 -6.87
CA LEU A 409 -20.53 -49.28 -7.68
C LEU A 409 -19.58 -48.16 -8.16
N SER A 410 -20.12 -46.97 -8.45
CA SER A 410 -19.35 -45.81 -8.86
C SER A 410 -18.56 -45.23 -7.69
N ASN A 411 -19.15 -45.14 -6.50
CA ASN A 411 -18.46 -44.68 -5.28
C ASN A 411 -17.36 -45.65 -4.81
N GLU A 412 -17.53 -46.96 -5.02
CA GLU A 412 -16.51 -47.97 -4.70
C GLU A 412 -15.37 -48.03 -5.74
N GLY A 413 -15.40 -47.20 -6.79
CA GLY A 413 -14.37 -47.18 -7.84
C GLY A 413 -14.34 -48.43 -8.73
N LYS A 414 -15.35 -49.31 -8.62
CA LYS A 414 -15.42 -50.58 -9.36
C LYS A 414 -15.81 -50.40 -10.84
N LEU A 415 -16.28 -49.21 -11.22
CA LEU A 415 -16.59 -48.80 -12.59
C LEU A 415 -15.46 -47.91 -13.15
N SER A 416 -14.23 -48.43 -13.16
CA SER A 416 -13.04 -47.70 -13.61
C SER A 416 -12.98 -47.50 -15.12
N THR A 417 -13.63 -48.37 -15.91
CA THR A 417 -13.62 -48.32 -17.37
C THR A 417 -14.82 -47.53 -17.89
N ASP A 418 -14.58 -46.59 -18.81
CA ASP A 418 -15.64 -45.81 -19.47
C ASP A 418 -16.65 -46.71 -20.22
N THR A 419 -16.19 -47.85 -20.71
CA THR A 419 -17.02 -48.90 -21.34
C THR A 419 -18.06 -49.47 -20.37
N ASP A 420 -17.68 -49.74 -19.12
CA ASP A 420 -18.58 -50.30 -18.10
C ASP A 420 -19.62 -49.26 -17.68
N ARG A 421 -19.22 -47.99 -17.57
CA ARG A 421 -20.14 -46.88 -17.30
C ARG A 421 -21.17 -46.73 -18.41
N LYS A 422 -20.73 -46.78 -19.67
CA LYS A 422 -21.62 -46.69 -20.84
C LYS A 422 -22.65 -47.82 -20.84
N LEU A 423 -22.22 -49.06 -20.53
CA LEU A 423 -23.11 -50.22 -20.49
C LEU A 423 -24.18 -50.08 -19.39
N VAL A 424 -23.80 -49.61 -18.20
CA VAL A 424 -24.76 -49.39 -17.11
C VAL A 424 -25.72 -48.23 -17.41
N LEU A 425 -25.23 -47.13 -18.02
CA LEU A 425 -26.09 -46.02 -18.43
C LEU A 425 -27.06 -46.44 -19.54
N GLU A 426 -26.63 -47.26 -20.49
CA GLU A 426 -27.51 -47.83 -21.52
C GLU A 426 -28.60 -48.71 -20.91
N ALA A 427 -28.28 -49.52 -19.90
CA ALA A 427 -29.27 -50.27 -19.15
C ALA A 427 -30.25 -49.36 -18.37
N LEU A 428 -29.76 -48.27 -17.78
CA LEU A 428 -30.57 -47.31 -17.00
C LEU A 428 -31.57 -46.52 -17.87
N PHE A 429 -31.14 -46.14 -19.08
CA PHE A 429 -31.90 -45.31 -20.02
C PHE A 429 -32.63 -46.10 -21.09
N ARG A 430 -32.68 -47.44 -20.99
CA ARG A 430 -33.46 -48.24 -21.91
C ARG A 430 -34.92 -47.78 -21.90
N ALA A 431 -35.45 -47.50 -23.08
CA ALA A 431 -36.86 -47.20 -23.27
C ALA A 431 -37.68 -48.38 -22.73
N THR A 432 -38.61 -48.08 -21.84
CA THR A 432 -39.50 -49.09 -21.27
C THR A 432 -40.29 -49.70 -22.40
N GLN A 433 -40.22 -51.04 -22.53
CA GLN A 433 -41.05 -51.73 -23.50
C GLN A 433 -42.49 -51.66 -23.01
N SER A 434 -43.21 -50.62 -23.45
CA SER A 434 -44.65 -50.45 -23.30
C SER A 434 -45.39 -51.42 -24.23
N ASN A 435 -45.07 -52.72 -24.16
CA ASN A 435 -46.00 -53.72 -24.64
C ASN A 435 -47.13 -53.71 -23.61
N GLY A 436 -48.27 -53.13 -24.01
CA GLY A 436 -49.37 -52.76 -23.13
C GLY A 436 -49.69 -53.84 -22.09
N VAL A 437 -49.89 -53.40 -20.85
CA VAL A 437 -50.26 -54.27 -19.72
C VAL A 437 -51.33 -55.26 -20.21
N PRO A 438 -51.07 -56.59 -20.16
CA PRO A 438 -52.05 -57.57 -20.61
C PRO A 438 -53.33 -57.37 -19.80
N GLU A 439 -54.43 -57.03 -20.48
CA GLU A 439 -55.71 -56.86 -19.84
C GLU A 439 -56.11 -58.22 -19.25
N THR A 440 -56.03 -58.37 -17.93
CA THR A 440 -56.68 -59.48 -17.26
C THR A 440 -58.17 -59.29 -17.49
N ALA A 441 -58.74 -60.08 -18.42
CA ALA A 441 -60.17 -60.08 -18.69
C ALA A 441 -60.88 -60.41 -17.37
N ILE A 442 -61.45 -59.39 -16.71
CA ILE A 442 -62.35 -59.62 -15.60
C ILE A 442 -63.58 -60.28 -16.22
N SER A 443 -63.77 -61.56 -15.93
CA SER A 443 -64.98 -62.26 -16.34
C SER A 443 -66.18 -61.47 -15.86
N THR A 444 -67.04 -61.06 -16.78
CA THR A 444 -68.18 -60.22 -16.41
C THR A 444 -69.07 -60.98 -15.41
N PRO A 445 -69.81 -60.30 -14.51
CA PRO A 445 -70.76 -60.97 -13.61
C PRO A 445 -71.75 -61.86 -14.39
N ILE A 446 -72.08 -61.48 -15.62
CA ILE A 446 -72.90 -62.24 -16.55
C ILE A 446 -72.18 -63.51 -17.02
N GLU A 447 -70.88 -63.49 -17.32
CA GLU A 447 -70.11 -64.71 -17.61
C GLU A 447 -69.98 -65.63 -16.39
N LEU A 448 -69.87 -65.08 -15.18
CA LEU A 448 -69.89 -65.85 -13.93
C LEU A 448 -71.25 -66.51 -13.69
N ILE A 449 -72.35 -65.79 -13.97
CA ILE A 449 -73.72 -66.32 -13.88
C ILE A 449 -73.97 -67.35 -14.98
N ILE A 450 -73.58 -67.08 -16.23
CA ILE A 450 -73.70 -68.02 -17.34
C ILE A 450 -72.91 -69.28 -17.02
N LYS A 451 -71.65 -69.16 -16.58
CA LYS A 451 -70.82 -70.29 -16.18
C LYS A 451 -71.44 -71.09 -15.03
N ALA A 452 -71.92 -70.43 -13.99
CA ALA A 452 -72.61 -71.08 -12.87
C ALA A 452 -73.92 -71.77 -13.30
N VAL A 453 -74.66 -71.20 -14.25
CA VAL A 453 -75.89 -71.78 -14.79
C VAL A 453 -75.58 -72.96 -15.73
N THR A 454 -74.57 -72.88 -16.59
CA THR A 454 -74.13 -74.01 -17.44
C THR A 454 -73.52 -75.15 -16.64
N ASP A 455 -72.77 -74.86 -15.56
CA ASP A 455 -72.19 -75.89 -14.69
C ASP A 455 -73.26 -76.54 -13.77
N SER A 456 -74.45 -75.93 -13.61
CA SER A 456 -75.54 -76.46 -12.77
C SER A 456 -76.46 -77.47 -13.44
N LYS A 457 -76.23 -77.84 -14.71
CA LYS A 457 -77.03 -78.87 -15.38
C LYS A 457 -76.49 -80.25 -14.96
N PRO A 458 -77.18 -81.02 -14.10
CA PRO A 458 -76.72 -82.35 -13.76
C PRO A 458 -76.85 -83.25 -15.00
N ASP A 459 -75.82 -84.04 -15.28
CA ASP A 459 -75.90 -85.16 -16.20
C ASP A 459 -77.08 -86.05 -15.80
N ARG A 460 -78.17 -85.96 -16.57
CA ARG A 460 -79.25 -86.96 -16.56
C ARG A 460 -78.76 -88.13 -17.41
N ASN A 461 -78.26 -89.16 -16.73
CA ASN A 461 -78.38 -90.53 -17.20
C ASN A 461 -79.84 -90.97 -17.15
#